data_AF-A0A0B8T6F8-F1
#
_entry.id   AF-A0A0B8T6F8-F1
#
_cell.length_a   1.000
_cell.length_b   1.000
_cell.length_c   1.000
_cell.angle_alpha   90.00
_cell.angle_beta   90.00
_cell.angle_gamma   90.00
#
_symmetry.space_group_name_H-M   'P 1'
#
loop_
_entity.id
_entity.type
_entity.pdbx_description
1 polymer ?
#
loop_
_entity_poly.entity_id
_entity_poly.type
_entity_poly.pdbx_seq_one_letter_code
_entity_poly.pdbx_strand_id
1 'polypeptide(L)'
;MSIIFLKLLLAHLLGDFVFQPNRLVQMRKEKIGFLLLHVAIHGLLLSLLFCTTLSTQWHIVLFVTFAHLLIDSVKIYLEKKWPLQPFVLFIFDQILHVASIIAALVLVYGWSEAWTQALFSSTSLCYLIAFLLTAFVSPIALRVFFSKWTSQTEFLSKPQDSLTDAGLLIGIMERLLIVLFVQIGFLSGIGFLLGAKSIFRFGDLTKARDTKFTEYILIGTFASFIVGILIGYALKFGLKYLTISVN
;
A
#
# COMPACT_ATOMS: atom_id res chain seq x y z
N MET A 1 -24.36 7.20 -0.40
CA MET A 1 -23.11 6.93 -1.17
C MET A 1 -22.17 5.98 -0.43
N SER A 2 -21.81 6.25 0.84
CA SER A 2 -20.83 5.44 1.58
C SER A 2 -21.20 3.96 1.75
N ILE A 3 -22.46 3.64 2.07
CA ILE A 3 -22.93 2.23 2.15
C ILE A 3 -22.84 1.51 0.80
N ILE A 4 -23.16 2.20 -0.30
CA ILE A 4 -23.11 1.62 -1.65
C ILE A 4 -21.65 1.35 -2.03
N PHE A 5 -20.75 2.30 -1.78
CA PHE A 5 -19.31 2.11 -1.95
C PHE A 5 -18.81 0.88 -1.17
N LEU A 6 -19.16 0.77 0.11
CA LEU A 6 -18.75 -0.36 0.95
C LEU A 6 -19.30 -1.69 0.46
N LYS A 7 -20.55 -1.74 -0.02
CA LYS A 7 -21.13 -2.95 -0.63
C LYS A 7 -20.37 -3.36 -1.90
N LEU A 8 -20.06 -2.41 -2.78
CA LEU A 8 -19.31 -2.66 -4.01
C LEU A 8 -17.89 -3.13 -3.70
N LEU A 9 -17.21 -2.46 -2.76
CA LEU A 9 -15.88 -2.83 -2.32
C LEU A 9 -15.88 -4.21 -1.64
N LEU A 10 -16.88 -4.52 -0.82
CA LEU A 10 -17.01 -5.83 -0.19
C LEU A 10 -17.21 -6.94 -1.22
N ALA A 11 -18.08 -6.73 -2.21
CA ALA A 11 -18.27 -7.71 -3.30
C ALA A 11 -16.96 -7.96 -4.05
N HIS A 12 -16.22 -6.90 -4.37
CA HIS A 12 -14.90 -6.99 -5.01
C HIS A 12 -13.93 -7.82 -4.16
N LEU A 13 -13.76 -7.47 -2.89
CA LEU A 13 -12.84 -8.17 -1.98
C LEU A 13 -13.21 -9.66 -1.81
N LEU A 14 -14.50 -9.94 -1.65
CA LEU A 14 -14.98 -11.32 -1.56
C LEU A 14 -14.75 -12.08 -2.87
N GLY A 15 -15.11 -11.49 -4.00
CA GLY A 15 -15.00 -12.15 -5.29
C GLY A 15 -13.55 -12.46 -5.68
N ASP A 16 -12.64 -11.49 -5.55
CA ASP A 16 -11.25 -11.61 -6.01
C ASP A 16 -10.32 -12.34 -5.03
N PHE A 17 -10.56 -12.25 -3.72
CA PHE A 17 -9.64 -12.82 -2.72
C PHE A 17 -10.21 -14.03 -1.97
N VAL A 18 -11.53 -14.12 -1.80
CA VAL A 18 -12.17 -15.22 -1.05
C VAL A 18 -12.71 -16.29 -2.00
N PHE A 19 -13.37 -15.89 -3.08
CA PHE A 19 -14.06 -16.79 -4.02
C PHE A 19 -13.32 -17.01 -5.35
N GLN A 20 -12.05 -16.63 -5.44
CA GLN A 20 -11.19 -16.84 -6.60
C GLN A 20 -10.05 -17.84 -6.28
N PRO A 21 -10.31 -19.16 -6.24
CA PRO A 21 -9.27 -20.13 -5.92
C PRO A 21 -8.19 -20.20 -7.02
N ASN A 22 -6.96 -20.58 -6.66
CA ASN A 22 -5.81 -20.66 -7.58
C ASN A 22 -6.10 -21.44 -8.88
N ARG A 23 -6.91 -22.51 -8.81
CA ARG A 23 -7.34 -23.28 -9.98
C ARG A 23 -8.13 -22.43 -10.99
N LEU A 24 -9.04 -21.57 -10.50
CA LEU A 24 -9.83 -20.66 -11.35
C LEU A 24 -8.90 -19.65 -12.05
N VAL A 25 -7.92 -19.11 -11.32
CA VAL A 25 -6.92 -18.16 -11.83
C VAL A 25 -6.04 -18.77 -12.92
N GLN A 26 -5.67 -20.04 -12.78
CA GLN A 26 -4.89 -20.74 -13.80
C GLN A 26 -5.75 -21.03 -15.04
N MET A 27 -6.95 -21.59 -14.85
CA MET A 27 -7.80 -22.05 -15.95
C MET A 27 -8.42 -20.90 -16.77
N ARG A 28 -8.65 -19.72 -16.19
CA ARG A 28 -9.18 -18.55 -16.93
C ARG A 28 -8.23 -18.06 -18.04
N LYS A 29 -6.93 -18.39 -17.97
CA LYS A 29 -5.95 -18.02 -19.01
C LYS A 29 -6.11 -18.84 -20.29
N GLU A 30 -6.68 -20.02 -20.18
CA GLU A 30 -6.84 -20.99 -21.26
C GLU A 30 -8.28 -21.07 -21.76
N LYS A 31 -9.26 -20.99 -20.85
CA LYS A 31 -10.67 -21.24 -21.13
C LYS A 31 -11.55 -20.09 -20.65
N ILE A 32 -12.23 -19.42 -21.57
CA ILE A 32 -13.10 -18.28 -21.28
C ILE A 32 -14.24 -18.60 -20.31
N GLY A 33 -14.70 -19.86 -20.25
CA GLY A 33 -15.73 -20.29 -19.30
C GLY A 33 -15.36 -20.07 -17.84
N PHE A 34 -14.06 -20.14 -17.48
CA PHE A 34 -13.60 -19.88 -16.11
C PHE A 34 -13.57 -18.38 -15.77
N LEU A 35 -13.31 -17.53 -16.78
CA LEU A 35 -13.46 -16.08 -16.64
C LEU A 35 -14.94 -15.72 -16.45
N LEU A 36 -15.83 -16.27 -17.27
CA LEU A 36 -17.27 -16.03 -17.14
C LEU A 36 -17.83 -16.53 -15.81
N LEU A 37 -17.37 -17.68 -15.31
CA LEU A 37 -17.72 -18.18 -13.99
C LEU A 37 -17.27 -17.20 -12.89
N HIS A 38 -16.07 -16.66 -12.99
CA HIS A 38 -15.56 -15.67 -12.03
C HIS A 38 -16.41 -14.40 -12.02
N VAL A 39 -16.73 -13.85 -13.20
CA VAL A 39 -17.59 -12.68 -13.33
C VAL A 39 -19.01 -12.96 -12.83
N ALA A 40 -19.53 -14.17 -13.05
CA ALA A 40 -20.83 -14.59 -12.53
C ALA A 40 -20.84 -14.62 -11.00
N ILE A 41 -19.74 -15.03 -10.34
CA ILE A 41 -19.59 -14.95 -8.88
C ILE A 41 -19.71 -13.50 -8.41
N HIS A 42 -19.02 -12.57 -9.07
CA HIS A 42 -19.11 -11.14 -8.75
C HIS A 42 -20.52 -10.59 -8.95
N GLY A 43 -21.16 -10.90 -10.08
CA GLY A 43 -22.55 -10.51 -10.34
C GLY A 43 -23.53 -11.06 -9.31
N LEU A 44 -23.33 -12.31 -8.86
CA LEU A 44 -24.14 -12.93 -7.81
C LEU A 44 -23.92 -12.26 -6.45
N LEU A 45 -22.67 -12.00 -6.05
CA LEU A 45 -22.34 -11.31 -4.80
C LEU A 45 -22.95 -9.91 -4.76
N LEU A 46 -22.83 -9.17 -5.86
CA LEU A 46 -23.45 -7.85 -6.00
C LEU A 46 -24.98 -7.94 -5.94
N SER A 47 -25.58 -8.88 -6.66
CA SER A 47 -27.04 -9.07 -6.63
C SER A 47 -27.54 -9.41 -5.22
N LEU A 48 -26.78 -10.23 -4.47
CA LEU A 48 -27.10 -10.58 -3.08
C LEU A 48 -26.97 -9.36 -2.15
N LEU A 49 -25.87 -8.60 -2.22
CA LEU A 49 -25.67 -7.41 -1.37
C LEU A 49 -26.65 -6.27 -1.67
N PHE A 50 -27.15 -6.21 -2.91
CA PHE A 50 -28.15 -5.23 -3.34
C PHE A 50 -29.58 -5.78 -3.38
N CYS A 51 -29.85 -6.99 -2.87
CA CYS A 51 -31.13 -7.69 -3.07
C CYS A 51 -32.38 -6.85 -2.73
N THR A 52 -32.34 -6.08 -1.64
CA THR A 52 -33.45 -5.22 -1.20
C THR A 52 -33.59 -3.92 -2.00
N THR A 53 -32.54 -3.52 -2.72
CA THR A 53 -32.45 -2.27 -3.48
C THR A 53 -32.27 -2.48 -4.99
N LEU A 54 -32.30 -3.75 -5.44
CA LEU A 54 -31.85 -4.14 -6.77
C LEU A 54 -32.70 -3.49 -7.86
N SER A 55 -34.01 -3.35 -7.64
CA SER A 55 -34.93 -2.66 -8.56
C SER A 55 -34.52 -1.22 -8.88
N THR A 56 -33.87 -0.54 -7.94
CA THR A 56 -33.44 0.86 -8.08
C THR A 56 -31.95 1.02 -8.41
N GLN A 57 -31.13 0.00 -8.16
CA GLN A 57 -29.67 0.09 -8.29
C GLN A 57 -29.08 -0.95 -9.27
N TRP A 58 -29.92 -1.62 -10.07
CA TRP A 58 -29.50 -2.67 -11.01
C TRP A 58 -28.43 -2.18 -12.00
N HIS A 59 -28.50 -0.91 -12.41
CA HIS A 59 -27.52 -0.29 -13.32
C HIS A 59 -26.09 -0.32 -12.74
N ILE A 60 -25.93 -0.10 -11.44
CA ILE A 60 -24.63 -0.14 -10.76
C ILE A 60 -24.09 -1.57 -10.77
N VAL A 61 -24.94 -2.54 -10.43
CA VAL A 61 -24.56 -3.96 -10.41
C VAL A 61 -24.10 -4.41 -11.79
N LEU A 62 -24.86 -4.08 -12.85
CA LEU A 62 -24.48 -4.43 -14.21
C LEU A 62 -23.20 -3.72 -14.67
N PHE A 63 -23.08 -2.41 -14.40
CA PHE A 63 -21.91 -1.64 -14.79
C PHE A 63 -20.63 -2.21 -14.16
N VAL A 64 -20.63 -2.46 -12.84
CA VAL A 64 -19.44 -2.97 -12.14
C VAL A 64 -19.14 -4.41 -12.56
N THR A 65 -20.15 -5.25 -12.76
CA THR A 65 -19.95 -6.63 -13.26
C THR A 65 -19.33 -6.63 -14.66
N PHE A 66 -19.79 -5.75 -15.55
CA PHE A 66 -19.22 -5.64 -16.90
C PHE A 66 -17.81 -5.03 -16.89
N ALA A 67 -17.59 -4.02 -16.05
CA ALA A 67 -16.26 -3.46 -15.85
C ALA A 67 -15.28 -4.53 -15.35
N HIS A 68 -15.70 -5.39 -14.41
CA HIS A 68 -14.90 -6.52 -13.92
C HIS A 68 -14.49 -7.45 -15.07
N LEU A 69 -15.44 -7.85 -15.91
CA LEU A 69 -15.17 -8.67 -17.09
C LEU A 69 -14.14 -8.02 -18.02
N LEU A 70 -14.28 -6.71 -18.28
CA LEU A 70 -13.35 -5.96 -19.13
C LEU A 70 -11.96 -5.91 -18.51
N ILE A 71 -11.84 -5.55 -17.24
CA ILE A 71 -10.56 -5.40 -16.55
C ILE A 71 -9.83 -6.75 -16.49
N ASP A 72 -10.51 -7.82 -16.09
CA ASP A 72 -9.92 -9.17 -16.05
C ASP A 72 -9.50 -9.67 -17.44
N SER A 73 -10.27 -9.34 -18.48
CA SER A 73 -9.90 -9.67 -19.87
C SER A 73 -8.61 -8.96 -20.27
N VAL A 74 -8.49 -7.67 -19.95
CA VAL A 74 -7.28 -6.87 -20.20
C VAL A 74 -6.10 -7.42 -19.39
N LYS A 75 -6.32 -7.77 -18.12
CA LYS A 75 -5.30 -8.37 -17.25
C LYS A 75 -4.76 -9.68 -17.84
N ILE A 76 -5.63 -10.60 -18.27
CA ILE A 76 -5.20 -11.86 -18.89
C ILE A 76 -4.36 -11.61 -20.15
N TYR A 77 -4.75 -10.62 -20.97
CA TYR A 77 -3.97 -10.22 -22.13
C TYR A 77 -2.59 -9.66 -21.74
N LEU A 78 -2.53 -8.76 -20.76
CA LEU A 78 -1.27 -8.15 -20.29
C LEU A 78 -0.35 -9.18 -19.62
N GLU A 79 -0.88 -10.11 -18.83
CA GLU A 79 -0.08 -11.19 -18.21
C GLU A 79 0.57 -12.11 -19.26
N LYS A 80 -0.08 -12.32 -20.42
CA LYS A 80 0.52 -13.05 -21.54
C LYS A 80 1.62 -12.25 -22.23
N LYS A 81 1.44 -10.93 -22.34
CA LYS A 81 2.38 -10.02 -23.03
C LYS A 81 3.61 -9.69 -22.18
N TRP A 82 3.45 -9.53 -20.86
CA TRP A 82 4.48 -9.09 -19.92
C TRP A 82 4.56 -9.99 -18.68
N PRO A 83 5.05 -11.24 -18.82
CA PRO A 83 5.02 -12.23 -17.73
C PRO A 83 5.97 -11.91 -16.55
N LEU A 84 6.94 -11.00 -16.72
CA LEU A 84 8.00 -10.74 -15.74
C LEU A 84 7.64 -9.70 -14.65
N GLN A 85 6.43 -9.14 -14.66
CA GLN A 85 6.01 -8.11 -13.69
C GLN A 85 4.66 -8.42 -12.99
N PRO A 86 4.52 -9.60 -12.34
CA PRO A 86 3.24 -10.03 -11.79
C PRO A 86 2.69 -9.11 -10.70
N PHE A 87 3.56 -8.57 -9.83
CA PHE A 87 3.14 -7.66 -8.77
C PHE A 87 2.62 -6.32 -9.30
N VAL A 88 3.29 -5.74 -10.30
CA VAL A 88 2.87 -4.46 -10.91
C VAL A 88 1.53 -4.62 -11.62
N LEU A 89 1.36 -5.71 -12.37
CA LEU A 89 0.09 -6.03 -13.02
C LEU A 89 -1.03 -6.24 -12.00
N PHE A 90 -0.75 -6.89 -10.87
CA PHE A 90 -1.69 -7.03 -9.76
C PHE A 90 -2.10 -5.69 -9.16
N ILE A 91 -1.15 -4.78 -8.88
CA ILE A 91 -1.48 -3.45 -8.32
C ILE A 91 -2.31 -2.63 -9.31
N PHE A 92 -1.92 -2.62 -10.58
CA PHE A 92 -2.66 -1.88 -11.62
C PHE A 92 -4.09 -2.42 -11.78
N ASP A 93 -4.24 -3.74 -11.76
CA ASP A 93 -5.53 -4.41 -11.77
C ASP A 93 -6.43 -3.98 -10.60
N GLN A 94 -5.91 -3.96 -9.37
CA GLN A 94 -6.70 -3.51 -8.21
C GLN A 94 -7.08 -2.02 -8.28
N ILE A 95 -6.18 -1.18 -8.83
CA ILE A 95 -6.50 0.23 -9.07
C ILE A 95 -7.66 0.37 -10.06
N LEU A 96 -7.65 -0.38 -11.17
CA LEU A 96 -8.72 -0.33 -12.16
C LEU A 96 -10.07 -0.79 -11.59
N HIS A 97 -10.08 -1.81 -10.73
CA HIS A 97 -11.30 -2.27 -10.06
C HIS A 97 -11.86 -1.22 -9.09
N VAL A 98 -11.02 -0.61 -8.25
CA VAL A 98 -11.45 0.47 -7.36
C VAL A 98 -11.90 1.70 -8.18
N ALA A 99 -11.21 2.01 -9.28
CA ALA A 99 -11.59 3.09 -10.18
C ALA A 99 -12.95 2.84 -10.85
N SER A 100 -13.26 1.60 -11.24
CA SER A 100 -14.57 1.27 -11.81
C SER A 100 -15.69 1.40 -10.80
N ILE A 101 -15.47 1.04 -9.53
CA ILE A 101 -16.40 1.29 -8.43
C ILE A 101 -16.65 2.79 -8.25
N ILE A 102 -15.59 3.60 -8.23
CA ILE A 102 -15.70 5.06 -8.12
C ILE A 102 -16.45 5.63 -9.33
N ALA A 103 -16.12 5.19 -10.54
CA ALA A 103 -16.80 5.59 -11.77
C ALA A 103 -18.29 5.26 -11.73
N ALA A 104 -18.67 4.07 -11.25
CA ALA A 104 -20.07 3.69 -11.09
C ALA A 104 -20.83 4.66 -10.16
N LEU A 105 -20.19 5.07 -9.07
CA LEU A 105 -20.78 6.04 -8.13
C LEU A 105 -20.89 7.43 -8.75
N VAL A 106 -19.85 7.91 -9.45
CA VAL A 106 -19.85 9.22 -10.12
C VAL A 106 -20.91 9.28 -11.22
N LEU A 107 -21.08 8.21 -12.00
CA LEU A 107 -22.09 8.16 -13.06
C LEU A 107 -23.53 8.25 -12.53
N VAL A 108 -23.80 7.73 -11.32
CA VAL A 108 -25.15 7.73 -10.74
C VAL A 108 -25.43 8.95 -9.88
N TYR A 109 -24.45 9.39 -9.09
CA TYR A 109 -24.64 10.44 -8.07
C TYR A 109 -23.95 11.75 -8.43
N GLY A 110 -23.23 11.81 -9.55
CA GLY A 110 -22.38 12.94 -9.92
C GLY A 110 -21.08 12.97 -9.13
N TRP A 111 -20.20 13.89 -9.54
CA TRP A 111 -18.98 14.20 -8.78
C TRP A 111 -19.33 15.09 -7.59
N SER A 112 -18.92 14.70 -6.39
CA SER A 112 -19.17 15.49 -5.17
C SER A 112 -18.04 16.49 -4.93
N GLU A 113 -18.37 17.78 -4.80
CA GLU A 113 -17.40 18.81 -4.38
C GLU A 113 -16.77 18.50 -3.01
N ALA A 114 -17.50 17.82 -2.13
CA ALA A 114 -17.00 17.38 -0.83
C ALA A 114 -15.83 16.39 -0.97
N TRP A 115 -15.78 15.59 -2.04
CA TRP A 115 -14.66 14.68 -2.30
C TRP A 115 -13.41 15.44 -2.71
N THR A 116 -13.54 16.43 -3.59
CA THR A 116 -12.42 17.31 -3.95
C THR A 116 -11.91 18.08 -2.73
N GLN A 117 -12.80 18.64 -1.92
CA GLN A 117 -12.43 19.34 -0.70
C GLN A 117 -11.74 18.40 0.30
N ALA A 118 -12.22 17.17 0.46
CA ALA A 118 -11.59 16.18 1.32
C ALA A 118 -10.19 15.77 0.82
N LEU A 119 -10.04 15.49 -0.48
CA LEU A 119 -8.77 15.08 -1.10
C LEU A 119 -7.71 16.17 -1.02
N PHE A 120 -8.09 17.43 -1.23
CA PHE A 120 -7.19 18.58 -1.19
C PHE A 120 -7.24 19.35 0.13
N SER A 121 -7.83 18.76 1.18
CA SER A 121 -7.84 19.37 2.51
C SER A 121 -6.41 19.45 3.07
N SER A 122 -6.16 20.46 3.92
CA SER A 122 -4.88 20.60 4.62
C SER A 122 -4.51 19.32 5.39
N THR A 123 -5.50 18.64 5.97
CA THR A 123 -5.33 17.34 6.65
C THR A 123 -4.81 16.26 5.69
N SER A 124 -5.44 16.07 4.54
CA SER A 124 -4.99 15.09 3.53
C SER A 124 -3.60 15.42 3.00
N LEU A 125 -3.31 16.70 2.77
CA LEU A 125 -1.99 17.16 2.35
C LEU A 125 -0.93 16.88 3.43
N CYS A 126 -1.22 17.08 4.71
CA CYS A 126 -0.32 16.73 5.80
C CYS A 126 0.01 15.23 5.81
N TYR A 127 -1.01 14.36 5.67
CA TYR A 127 -0.78 12.92 5.57
C TYR A 127 0.07 12.54 4.35
N LEU A 128 -0.21 13.14 3.19
CA LEU A 128 0.58 12.90 1.96
C LEU A 128 2.03 13.33 2.14
N ILE A 129 2.28 14.52 2.69
CA ILE A 129 3.63 15.02 2.97
C ILE A 129 4.36 14.08 3.93
N ALA A 130 3.72 13.66 5.03
CA ALA A 130 4.34 12.74 5.99
C ALA A 130 4.67 11.38 5.36
N PHE A 131 3.78 10.86 4.50
CA PHE A 131 4.05 9.64 3.73
C PHE A 131 5.24 9.82 2.79
N LEU A 132 5.28 10.91 2.02
CA LEU A 132 6.39 11.18 1.09
C LEU A 132 7.72 11.36 1.82
N LEU A 133 7.72 12.05 2.96
CA LEU A 133 8.90 12.20 3.81
C LEU A 133 9.41 10.84 4.32
N THR A 134 8.49 9.94 4.65
CA THR A 134 8.83 8.63 5.22
C THR A 134 9.30 7.63 4.16
N ALA A 135 8.59 7.55 3.03
CA ALA A 135 8.80 6.55 2.00
C ALA A 135 9.92 6.94 1.01
N PHE A 136 10.08 8.23 0.70
CA PHE A 136 10.99 8.68 -0.35
C PHE A 136 12.10 9.58 0.17
N VAL A 137 11.77 10.66 0.89
CA VAL A 137 12.77 11.68 1.26
C VAL A 137 13.77 11.16 2.30
N SER A 138 13.29 10.54 3.38
CA SER A 138 14.16 10.04 4.45
C SER A 138 15.16 8.96 4.01
N PRO A 139 14.82 7.93 3.20
CA PRO A 139 15.83 6.99 2.73
C PRO A 139 16.91 7.67 1.87
N ILE A 140 16.56 8.66 1.05
CA ILE A 140 17.52 9.44 0.26
C ILE A 140 18.41 10.27 1.19
N ALA A 141 17.83 11.00 2.14
CA ALA A 141 18.56 11.84 3.09
C ALA A 141 19.55 11.03 3.94
N LEU A 142 19.13 9.87 4.46
CA LEU A 142 19.99 8.98 5.24
C LEU A 142 21.13 8.41 4.38
N ARG A 143 20.83 8.00 3.14
CA ARG A 143 21.86 7.52 2.19
C ARG A 143 22.93 8.60 1.94
N VAL A 144 22.51 9.84 1.70
CA VAL A 144 23.44 10.98 1.52
C VAL A 144 24.22 11.26 2.80
N PHE A 145 23.57 11.27 3.95
CA PHE A 145 24.22 11.51 5.25
C PHE A 145 25.33 10.49 5.53
N PHE A 146 25.04 9.20 5.34
CA PHE A 146 26.01 8.14 5.59
C PHE A 146 27.09 7.98 4.52
N SER A 147 26.87 8.49 3.30
CA SER A 147 27.87 8.43 2.22
C SER A 147 29.22 9.07 2.59
N LYS A 148 29.24 9.98 3.57
CA LYS A 148 30.45 10.64 4.08
C LYS A 148 31.35 9.72 4.91
N TRP A 149 30.79 8.69 5.55
CA TRP A 149 31.55 7.75 6.40
C TRP A 149 31.90 6.45 5.69
N THR A 150 31.25 6.17 4.56
CA THR A 150 31.53 5.01 3.74
C THR A 150 32.47 5.42 2.60
N SER A 151 33.75 5.67 2.93
CA SER A 151 34.77 5.87 1.88
C SER A 151 34.80 4.63 0.98
N GLN A 152 34.68 4.86 -0.32
CA GLN A 152 34.78 3.89 -1.42
C GLN A 152 35.70 2.70 -1.09
N THR A 153 35.17 1.47 -0.96
CA THR A 153 35.81 0.21 -1.44
C THR A 153 35.08 -1.10 -1.10
N GLU A 154 34.23 -1.19 -0.06
CA GLU A 154 33.64 -2.50 0.33
C GLU A 154 32.14 -2.69 0.03
N PHE A 155 31.36 -1.63 -0.22
CA PHE A 155 29.92 -1.75 -0.47
C PHE A 155 29.53 -1.90 -1.95
N LEU A 156 30.45 -1.64 -2.89
CA LEU A 156 30.20 -1.71 -4.35
C LEU A 156 30.59 -3.06 -4.98
N SER A 157 31.22 -3.95 -4.23
CA SER A 157 31.66 -5.28 -4.69
C SER A 157 30.67 -6.41 -4.43
N LYS A 158 29.52 -6.12 -3.81
CA LYS A 158 28.40 -7.07 -3.80
C LYS A 158 27.62 -6.95 -5.12
N PRO A 159 27.33 -8.08 -5.80
CA PRO A 159 26.54 -8.07 -7.01
C PRO A 159 25.25 -7.28 -6.79
N GLN A 160 24.88 -6.50 -7.78
CA GLN A 160 23.73 -5.61 -7.83
C GLN A 160 22.38 -6.36 -7.88
N ASP A 161 22.39 -7.63 -7.48
CA ASP A 161 21.29 -8.57 -7.60
C ASP A 161 20.59 -8.76 -6.24
N SER A 162 19.36 -8.23 -6.16
CA SER A 162 18.25 -8.63 -5.28
C SER A 162 18.21 -8.21 -3.80
N LEU A 163 19.30 -7.80 -3.14
CA LEU A 163 19.30 -7.48 -1.69
C LEU A 163 19.29 -5.98 -1.35
N THR A 164 19.55 -5.11 -2.32
CA THR A 164 19.55 -3.64 -2.15
C THR A 164 18.14 -3.07 -1.91
N ASP A 165 17.11 -3.71 -2.45
CA ASP A 165 15.71 -3.26 -2.31
C ASP A 165 15.06 -3.72 -1.00
N ALA A 166 15.41 -4.90 -0.49
CA ALA A 166 14.82 -5.43 0.75
C ALA A 166 15.18 -4.57 1.98
N GLY A 167 16.44 -4.14 2.10
CA GLY A 167 16.88 -3.27 3.20
C GLY A 167 16.22 -1.87 3.16
N LEU A 168 16.03 -1.32 1.96
CA LEU A 168 15.29 -0.08 1.76
C LEU A 168 13.83 -0.23 2.18
N LEU A 169 13.17 -1.30 1.74
CA LEU A 169 11.78 -1.60 2.07
C LEU A 169 11.60 -1.81 3.58
N ILE A 170 12.47 -2.59 4.23
CA ILE A 170 12.48 -2.78 5.69
C ILE A 170 12.56 -1.42 6.40
N GLY A 171 13.49 -0.56 5.98
CA GLY A 171 13.63 0.76 6.57
C GLY A 171 12.39 1.65 6.39
N ILE A 172 11.74 1.60 5.22
CA ILE A 172 10.47 2.32 4.98
C ILE A 172 9.37 1.77 5.89
N MET A 173 9.22 0.44 5.98
CA MET A 173 8.22 -0.21 6.83
C MET A 173 8.40 0.15 8.31
N GLU A 174 9.63 0.12 8.81
CA GLU A 174 9.94 0.53 10.18
C GLU A 174 9.53 1.98 10.46
N ARG A 175 9.91 2.92 9.59
CA ARG A 175 9.55 4.33 9.79
C ARG A 175 8.05 4.56 9.67
N LEU A 176 7.34 3.85 8.79
CA LEU A 176 5.87 3.91 8.73
C LEU A 176 5.23 3.40 10.03
N LEU A 177 5.74 2.31 10.62
CA LEU A 177 5.28 1.82 11.92
C LEU A 177 5.56 2.83 13.03
N ILE A 178 6.73 3.47 13.03
CA ILE A 178 7.06 4.53 14.00
C ILE A 178 6.08 5.70 13.87
N VAL A 179 5.84 6.20 12.65
CA VAL A 179 4.89 7.30 12.41
C VAL A 179 3.50 6.90 12.90
N LEU A 180 3.05 5.68 12.61
CA LEU A 180 1.77 5.13 13.09
C LEU A 180 1.71 5.10 14.62
N PHE A 181 2.74 4.56 15.29
CA PHE A 181 2.82 4.49 16.75
C PHE A 181 2.75 5.87 17.40
N VAL A 182 3.39 6.89 16.81
CA VAL A 182 3.27 8.28 17.30
C VAL A 182 1.85 8.82 17.13
N GLN A 183 1.19 8.55 16.00
CA GLN A 183 -0.20 8.99 15.76
C GLN A 183 -1.16 8.38 16.77
N ILE A 184 -1.09 7.06 17.02
CA ILE A 184 -1.97 6.37 17.98
C ILE A 184 -1.53 6.53 19.45
N GLY A 185 -0.38 7.16 19.71
CA GLY A 185 0.14 7.38 21.07
C GLY A 185 0.83 6.17 21.71
N PHE A 186 1.12 5.12 20.93
CA PHE A 186 1.76 3.89 21.40
C PHE A 186 3.30 3.99 21.38
N LEU A 187 3.86 4.91 22.19
CA LEU A 187 5.30 5.18 22.19
C LEU A 187 6.15 3.96 22.60
N SER A 188 5.64 3.09 23.47
CA SER A 188 6.31 1.84 23.85
C SER A 188 6.49 0.88 22.67
N GLY A 189 5.63 0.95 21.64
CA GLY A 189 5.78 0.18 20.39
C GLY A 189 7.07 0.50 19.64
N ILE A 190 7.56 1.73 19.72
CA ILE A 190 8.83 2.13 19.09
C ILE A 190 10.00 1.40 19.79
N GLY A 191 9.94 1.26 21.11
CA GLY A 191 10.92 0.48 21.89
C GLY A 191 10.88 -1.01 21.54
N PHE A 192 9.68 -1.58 21.36
CA PHE A 192 9.53 -2.97 20.89
C PHE A 192 10.14 -3.17 19.49
N LEU A 193 9.88 -2.25 18.56
CA LEU A 193 10.45 -2.28 17.21
C LEU A 193 11.99 -2.24 17.25
N LEU A 194 12.57 -1.38 18.10
CA LEU A 194 14.01 -1.28 18.29
C LEU A 194 14.58 -2.59 18.85
N GLY A 195 13.96 -3.14 19.89
CA GLY A 195 14.37 -4.40 20.52
C GLY A 195 14.30 -5.58 19.56
N ALA A 196 13.22 -5.72 18.79
CA ALA A 196 13.08 -6.77 17.78
C ALA A 196 14.20 -6.68 16.74
N LYS A 197 14.52 -5.48 16.27
CA LYS A 197 15.60 -5.25 15.31
C LYS A 197 16.98 -5.62 15.88
N SER A 198 17.24 -5.31 17.14
CA SER A 198 18.47 -5.70 17.83
C SER A 198 18.63 -7.23 17.94
N ILE A 199 17.55 -7.96 18.22
CA ILE A 199 17.56 -9.44 18.31
C ILE A 199 17.94 -10.05 16.95
N PHE A 200 17.31 -9.62 15.86
CA PHE A 200 17.63 -10.13 14.52
C PHE A 200 19.06 -9.79 14.08
N ARG A 201 19.63 -8.69 14.59
CA ARG A 201 21.02 -8.30 14.27
C ARG A 201 22.06 -9.03 15.12
N PHE A 202 21.69 -9.54 16.29
CA PHE A 202 22.65 -10.09 17.27
C PHE A 202 23.44 -11.31 16.73
N GLY A 203 22.82 -12.15 15.90
CA GLY A 203 23.46 -13.31 15.27
C GLY A 203 24.46 -12.97 14.15
N ASP A 204 24.29 -11.81 13.50
CA ASP A 204 25.21 -11.33 12.46
C ASP A 204 26.41 -10.60 13.07
N LEU A 205 26.20 -9.87 14.17
CA LEU A 205 27.24 -9.12 14.88
C LEU A 205 28.23 -10.04 15.62
N THR A 206 27.79 -11.22 16.08
CA THR A 206 28.66 -12.22 16.72
C THR A 206 29.61 -12.92 15.75
N LYS A 207 29.34 -12.86 14.43
CA LYS A 207 30.22 -13.39 13.37
C LYS A 207 31.11 -12.31 12.75
N ALA A 208 30.78 -11.02 12.95
CA ALA A 208 31.52 -9.91 12.40
C ALA A 208 32.78 -9.63 13.23
N ARG A 209 33.96 -9.86 12.64
CA ARG A 209 35.26 -9.46 13.22
C ARG A 209 35.49 -7.93 13.19
N ASP A 210 34.55 -7.15 12.67
CA ASP A 210 34.72 -5.73 12.42
C ASP A 210 33.77 -4.86 13.27
N THR A 211 34.33 -4.20 14.27
CA THR A 211 33.63 -3.30 15.18
C THR A 211 33.05 -2.09 14.46
N LYS A 212 33.73 -1.60 13.40
CA LYS A 212 33.28 -0.42 12.64
C LYS A 212 31.99 -0.68 11.87
N PHE A 213 31.86 -1.88 11.29
CA PHE A 213 30.64 -2.29 10.60
C PHE A 213 29.44 -2.37 11.57
N THR A 214 29.68 -2.91 12.77
CA THR A 214 28.68 -3.01 13.83
C THR A 214 28.17 -1.63 14.29
N GLU A 215 29.10 -0.70 14.53
CA GLU A 215 28.79 0.68 14.92
C GLU A 215 28.01 1.41 13.82
N TYR A 216 28.42 1.27 12.56
CA TYR A 216 27.75 1.90 11.42
C TYR A 216 26.28 1.48 11.30
N ILE A 217 26.00 0.19 11.46
CA ILE A 217 24.64 -0.36 11.43
C ILE A 217 23.79 0.20 12.59
N LEU A 218 24.38 0.27 13.78
CA LEU A 218 23.70 0.76 14.98
C LEU A 218 23.32 2.23 14.81
N ILE A 219 24.28 3.06 14.38
CA ILE A 219 24.06 4.49 14.12
C ILE A 219 23.01 4.68 13.00
N GLY A 220 23.08 3.90 11.93
CA GLY A 220 22.10 3.92 10.85
C GLY A 220 20.68 3.63 11.32
N THR A 221 20.53 2.65 12.22
CA THR A 221 19.24 2.29 12.82
C THR A 221 18.70 3.43 13.69
N PHE A 222 19.52 3.95 14.61
CA PHE A 222 19.10 5.07 15.46
C PHE A 222 18.74 6.31 14.66
N ALA A 223 19.54 6.67 13.66
CA ALA A 223 19.25 7.80 12.77
C ALA A 223 17.91 7.62 12.04
N SER A 224 17.65 6.43 11.50
CA SER A 224 16.36 6.13 10.84
C SER A 224 15.18 6.24 11.81
N PHE A 225 15.34 5.76 13.04
CA PHE A 225 14.29 5.83 14.08
C PHE A 225 14.02 7.28 14.48
N ILE A 226 15.06 8.09 14.71
CA ILE A 226 14.93 9.51 15.01
C ILE A 226 14.14 10.22 13.91
N VAL A 227 14.49 9.98 12.63
CA VAL A 227 13.77 10.58 11.50
C VAL A 227 12.29 10.16 11.49
N GLY A 228 11.99 8.88 11.72
CA GLY A 228 10.60 8.39 11.82
C GLY A 228 9.82 9.07 12.96
N ILE A 229 10.44 9.22 14.14
CA ILE A 229 9.84 9.89 15.31
C ILE A 229 9.56 11.36 14.98
N LEU A 230 10.53 12.06 14.40
CA LEU A 230 10.40 13.47 14.03
C LEU A 230 9.25 13.68 13.03
N ILE A 231 9.18 12.86 11.98
CA ILE A 231 8.08 12.92 11.01
C ILE A 231 6.74 12.64 11.69
N GLY A 232 6.67 11.63 12.56
CA GLY A 232 5.46 11.29 13.30
C GLY A 232 4.96 12.45 14.18
N TYR A 233 5.84 13.06 14.96
CA TYR A 233 5.46 14.22 15.78
C TYR A 233 5.14 15.44 14.93
N ALA A 234 5.89 15.72 13.87
CA ALA A 234 5.60 16.82 12.96
C ALA A 234 4.19 16.68 12.35
N LEU A 235 3.81 15.48 11.89
CA LEU A 235 2.45 15.21 11.43
C LEU A 235 1.43 15.45 12.54
N LYS A 236 1.66 14.90 13.75
CA LYS A 236 0.73 15.03 14.88
C LYS A 236 0.51 16.50 15.28
N PHE A 237 1.57 17.30 15.33
CA PHE A 237 1.49 18.73 15.62
C PHE A 237 0.83 19.51 14.50
N GLY A 238 1.16 19.21 13.24
CA GLY A 238 0.51 19.82 12.08
C GLY A 238 -1.00 19.60 12.07
N LEU A 239 -1.43 18.35 12.30
CA LEU A 239 -2.85 18.01 12.41
C LEU A 239 -3.52 18.73 13.58
N LYS A 240 -2.89 18.77 14.76
CA LYS A 240 -3.42 19.50 15.92
C LYS A 240 -3.61 20.99 15.64
N TYR A 241 -2.64 21.62 14.97
CA TYR A 241 -2.72 23.04 14.61
C TYR A 241 -3.90 23.31 13.66
N LEU A 242 -4.08 22.45 12.65
CA LEU A 242 -5.20 22.54 11.72
C LEU A 242 -6.55 22.40 12.43
N THR A 243 -6.68 21.46 13.36
CA THR A 243 -7.92 21.30 14.15
C THR A 243 -8.22 22.51 15.02
N ILE A 244 -7.21 23.15 15.61
CA ILE A 244 -7.39 24.36 16.43
C ILE A 244 -7.77 25.56 15.56
N SER A 245 -7.22 25.69 14.36
CA SER A 245 -7.50 26.83 13.46
C SER A 245 -8.91 26.84 12.84
N VAL A 246 -9.63 25.71 12.90
CA VAL A 246 -10.96 25.52 12.30
C VAL A 246 -12.09 25.73 13.32
N ASN A 247 -11.79 25.74 14.62
CA ASN A 247 -12.73 26.03 15.72
C ASN A 247 -12.55 27.46 16.23
#